data_AF-A0A2H0ZV99-F1
#
_entry.id   AF-A0A2H0ZV99-F1
#
_cell.length_a   1.000
_cell.length_b   1.000
_cell.length_c   1.000
_cell.angle_alpha   90.00
_cell.angle_beta   90.00
_cell.angle_gamma   90.00
#
_symmetry.space_group_name_H-M   'P 1'
#
loop_
_entity.id
_entity.type
_entity.pdbx_description
1 polymer ?
#
loop_
_entity_poly.entity_id
_entity_poly.type
_entity_poly.pdbx_seq_one_letter_code
_entity_poly.pdbx_strand_id
1 'polypeptide(L)'
;MTNLVLIVHCTSTLAKTIKYNFSDDLDLYVIYNLVVLNDYISKLLTGHKDGEIKVVLVYYDLPDYLDAIRLLLKNGSDEQVKKHHNIYVESYKQQLTLLAGSTLPRGSASTKYNVTLPQGHSDKTIGFRTFMVFNVSHLQLSDYISEGNCGIQQLLRFLALKHGAYFAAISGQLEEVEDPEKALLMLSTLQGELKKSNEEELQIFKSEGSPITDMLQLHQCLMLGWDSWSRIQLVAKSIPRTDESPLLENDVETEELNDLYDEFLESSDERFVEKAKQLVGYEEEPQKPEPPKPLSYKEIVAKIENAFKQ
;
A
#
# COMPACT_ATOMS: atom_id res chain seq x y z
N MET A 1 -13.07 -1.28 -24.19
CA MET A 1 -11.86 -1.86 -23.59
C MET A 1 -12.16 -1.89 -22.10
N THR A 2 -12.21 -3.08 -21.51
CA THR A 2 -12.62 -3.26 -20.12
C THR A 2 -11.39 -3.17 -19.24
N ASN A 3 -11.34 -2.24 -18.29
CA ASN A 3 -10.21 -2.12 -17.38
C ASN A 3 -10.24 -3.25 -16.34
N LEU A 4 -9.08 -3.66 -15.84
CA LEU A 4 -8.97 -4.60 -14.72
C LEU A 4 -8.60 -3.83 -13.46
N VAL A 5 -9.41 -3.95 -12.41
CA VAL A 5 -9.10 -3.44 -11.07
C VAL A 5 -8.96 -4.61 -10.10
N LEU A 6 -7.82 -4.66 -9.41
CA LEU A 6 -7.58 -5.56 -8.29
C LEU A 6 -7.53 -4.74 -7.00
N ILE A 7 -8.41 -5.02 -6.05
CA ILE A 7 -8.33 -4.46 -4.68
C ILE A 7 -7.86 -5.58 -3.76
N VAL A 8 -6.61 -5.50 -3.33
CA VAL A 8 -5.97 -6.50 -2.47
C VAL A 8 -6.02 -6.01 -1.03
N HIS A 9 -6.83 -6.67 -0.21
CA HIS A 9 -6.77 -6.55 1.24
C HIS A 9 -5.60 -7.40 1.72
N CYS A 10 -4.51 -6.77 2.11
CA CYS A 10 -3.29 -7.44 2.57
C CYS A 10 -3.48 -7.93 4.01
N THR A 11 -4.28 -8.98 4.18
CA THR A 11 -4.66 -9.57 5.47
C THR A 11 -4.45 -11.07 5.46
N SER A 12 -4.12 -11.61 6.64
CA SER A 12 -3.92 -13.04 6.88
C SER A 12 -5.22 -13.78 7.21
N THR A 13 -6.36 -13.09 7.19
CA THR A 13 -7.65 -13.68 7.58
C THR A 13 -8.22 -14.63 6.52
N LEU A 14 -8.43 -15.89 6.90
CA LEU A 14 -8.95 -16.95 6.01
C LEU A 14 -10.46 -16.88 5.74
N ALA A 15 -11.18 -15.89 6.27
CA ALA A 15 -12.64 -15.87 6.27
C ALA A 15 -13.26 -15.56 4.90
N LYS A 16 -12.56 -14.81 4.05
CA LYS A 16 -12.96 -14.49 2.67
C LYS A 16 -11.76 -14.77 1.75
N THR A 17 -12.02 -15.17 0.51
CA THR A 17 -10.95 -15.49 -0.45
C THR A 17 -10.89 -14.46 -1.56
N ILE A 18 -11.96 -14.33 -2.34
CA ILE A 18 -12.09 -13.35 -3.43
C ILE A 18 -13.55 -13.01 -3.69
N LYS A 19 -13.82 -11.79 -4.14
CA LYS A 19 -15.09 -11.37 -4.72
C LYS A 19 -14.83 -10.83 -6.12
N TYR A 20 -15.73 -11.14 -7.06
CA TYR A 20 -15.69 -10.63 -8.42
C TYR A 20 -16.98 -9.89 -8.73
N ASN A 21 -16.85 -8.68 -9.25
CA ASN A 21 -17.94 -7.86 -9.78
C ASN A 21 -17.48 -7.23 -11.09
N PHE A 22 -18.42 -6.81 -11.94
CA PHE A 22 -18.07 -6.21 -13.23
C PHE A 22 -19.12 -5.19 -13.68
N SER A 23 -18.69 -4.30 -14.58
CA SER A 23 -19.52 -3.42 -15.39
C SER A 23 -19.04 -3.48 -16.84
N ASP A 24 -19.69 -2.75 -17.75
CA ASP A 24 -19.31 -2.73 -19.17
C ASP A 24 -17.84 -2.29 -19.41
N ASP A 25 -17.30 -1.47 -18.50
CA ASP A 25 -15.97 -0.87 -18.62
C ASP A 25 -14.96 -1.38 -17.56
N LEU A 26 -15.37 -2.27 -16.65
CA LEU A 26 -14.57 -2.68 -15.51
C LEU A 26 -14.77 -4.15 -15.10
N ASP A 27 -13.67 -4.89 -15.00
CA ASP A 27 -13.58 -6.14 -14.24
C ASP A 27 -12.95 -5.85 -12.87
N LEU A 28 -13.71 -6.07 -11.79
CA LEU A 28 -13.29 -5.79 -10.42
C LEU A 28 -13.12 -7.09 -9.62
N TYR A 29 -11.90 -7.30 -9.11
CA TYR A 29 -11.58 -8.37 -8.19
C TYR A 29 -11.18 -7.80 -6.83
N VAL A 30 -11.89 -8.20 -5.77
CA VAL A 30 -11.54 -7.86 -4.38
C VAL A 30 -10.97 -9.11 -3.72
N ILE A 31 -9.70 -9.05 -3.35
CA ILE A 31 -8.88 -10.20 -2.94
C ILE A 31 -8.59 -10.06 -1.45
N TYR A 32 -8.96 -11.09 -0.68
CA TYR A 32 -8.76 -11.12 0.78
C TYR A 32 -7.70 -12.11 1.21
N ASN A 33 -7.30 -13.02 0.32
CA ASN A 33 -6.27 -14.00 0.61
C ASN A 33 -5.34 -14.14 -0.60
N LEU A 34 -4.28 -13.35 -0.61
CA LEU A 34 -3.34 -13.34 -1.73
C LEU A 34 -2.54 -14.63 -1.82
N VAL A 35 -2.14 -15.21 -0.68
CA VAL A 35 -1.31 -16.43 -0.62
C VAL A 35 -1.98 -17.59 -1.36
N VAL A 36 -3.27 -17.83 -1.12
CA VAL A 36 -4.03 -18.90 -1.78
C VAL A 36 -4.24 -18.61 -3.27
N LEU A 37 -4.31 -17.33 -3.66
CA LEU A 37 -4.68 -16.91 -5.02
C LEU A 37 -3.50 -16.45 -5.87
N ASN A 38 -2.27 -16.56 -5.37
CA ASN A 38 -1.06 -16.03 -6.01
C ASN A 38 -0.96 -16.43 -7.51
N ASP A 39 -1.11 -17.71 -7.81
CA ASP A 39 -1.06 -18.22 -9.20
C ASP A 39 -2.21 -17.70 -10.06
N TYR A 40 -3.40 -17.54 -9.47
CA TYR A 40 -4.57 -17.01 -10.17
C TYR A 40 -4.39 -15.52 -10.49
N ILE A 41 -3.94 -14.73 -9.52
CA ILE A 41 -3.65 -13.30 -9.71
C ILE A 41 -2.52 -13.10 -10.72
N SER A 42 -1.47 -13.91 -10.67
CA SER A 42 -0.39 -13.87 -11.66
C SER A 42 -0.93 -14.09 -13.09
N LYS A 43 -1.85 -15.03 -13.26
CA LYS A 43 -2.51 -15.27 -14.56
C LYS A 43 -3.41 -14.12 -14.99
N LEU A 44 -4.12 -13.46 -14.07
CA LEU A 44 -4.91 -12.28 -14.39
C LEU A 44 -4.01 -11.12 -14.86
N LEU A 45 -2.94 -10.83 -14.11
CA LEU A 45 -2.01 -9.75 -14.40
C LEU A 45 -1.30 -9.92 -15.76
N THR A 46 -0.91 -11.14 -16.09
CA THR A 46 -0.17 -11.45 -17.33
C THR A 46 -1.08 -11.75 -18.52
N GLY A 47 -2.31 -12.23 -18.26
CA GLY A 47 -3.28 -12.64 -19.28
C GLY A 47 -4.16 -11.50 -19.79
N HIS A 48 -4.33 -10.43 -19.01
CA HIS A 48 -5.15 -9.29 -19.39
C HIS A 48 -4.42 -8.40 -20.41
N LYS A 49 -4.98 -8.30 -21.62
CA LYS A 49 -4.38 -7.57 -22.76
C LYS A 49 -5.14 -6.32 -23.18
N ASP A 50 -6.39 -6.18 -22.73
CA ASP A 50 -7.31 -5.14 -23.17
C ASP A 50 -7.52 -4.13 -22.06
N GLY A 51 -7.12 -2.86 -22.22
CA GLY A 51 -7.34 -1.83 -21.20
C GLY A 51 -6.17 -1.67 -20.21
N GLU A 52 -6.41 -0.93 -19.12
CA GLU A 52 -5.42 -0.67 -18.08
C GLU A 52 -5.66 -1.56 -16.85
N ILE A 53 -4.57 -2.05 -16.25
CA ILE A 53 -4.59 -2.75 -14.96
C ILE A 53 -4.30 -1.73 -13.86
N LYS A 54 -5.24 -1.62 -12.91
CA LYS A 54 -5.09 -0.83 -11.69
C LYS A 54 -5.10 -1.75 -10.48
N VAL A 55 -4.19 -1.53 -9.54
CA VAL A 55 -4.07 -2.34 -8.33
C VAL A 55 -4.11 -1.45 -7.10
N VAL A 56 -5.01 -1.75 -6.17
CA VAL A 56 -5.11 -1.11 -4.86
C VAL A 56 -4.59 -2.09 -3.83
N LEU A 57 -3.54 -1.73 -3.11
CA LEU A 57 -3.01 -2.50 -1.98
C LEU A 57 -3.49 -1.83 -0.69
N VAL A 58 -4.39 -2.49 0.03
CA VAL A 58 -4.92 -1.99 1.30
C VAL A 58 -4.13 -2.63 2.44
N TYR A 59 -3.41 -1.80 3.20
CA TYR A 59 -2.59 -2.23 4.32
C TYR A 59 -3.44 -2.71 5.50
N TYR A 60 -3.18 -3.94 5.94
CA TYR A 60 -3.67 -4.51 7.20
C TYR A 60 -2.57 -5.28 7.93
N ASP A 61 -1.78 -6.07 7.21
CA ASP A 61 -0.63 -6.82 7.71
C ASP A 61 0.60 -6.55 6.84
N LEU A 62 1.76 -6.37 7.49
CA LEU A 62 3.01 -6.00 6.81
C LEU A 62 3.55 -7.13 5.90
N PRO A 63 3.76 -8.37 6.40
CA PRO A 63 4.13 -9.51 5.55
C PRO A 63 3.27 -9.65 4.28
N ASP A 64 1.94 -9.70 4.43
CA ASP A 64 1.03 -9.85 3.29
C ASP A 64 1.12 -8.67 2.30
N TYR A 65 1.41 -7.47 2.80
CA TYR A 65 1.58 -6.27 1.99
C TYR A 65 2.87 -6.33 1.16
N LEU A 66 3.98 -6.79 1.75
CA LEU A 66 5.25 -6.95 1.05
C LEU A 66 5.21 -8.08 0.00
N ASP A 67 4.51 -9.17 0.32
CA ASP A 67 4.29 -10.25 -0.64
C ASP A 67 3.43 -9.79 -1.83
N ALA A 68 2.44 -8.94 -1.59
CA ALA A 68 1.69 -8.30 -2.67
C ALA A 68 2.57 -7.45 -3.57
N ILE A 69 3.48 -6.64 -3.01
CA ILE A 69 4.42 -5.84 -3.81
C ILE A 69 5.33 -6.74 -4.65
N ARG A 70 5.92 -7.79 -4.06
CA ARG A 70 6.76 -8.76 -4.78
C ARG A 70 6.01 -9.43 -5.93
N LEU A 71 4.75 -9.79 -5.71
CA LEU A 71 3.90 -10.37 -6.73
C LEU A 71 3.72 -9.42 -7.93
N LEU A 72 3.46 -8.14 -7.67
CA LEU A 72 3.29 -7.14 -8.71
C LEU A 72 4.59 -6.89 -9.49
N LEU A 73 5.72 -6.78 -8.78
CA LEU A 73 7.04 -6.62 -9.41
C LEU A 73 7.38 -7.80 -10.33
N LYS A 74 7.12 -9.04 -9.88
CA LYS A 74 7.38 -10.26 -10.65
C LYS A 74 6.55 -10.35 -11.94
N ASN A 75 5.33 -9.84 -11.93
CA ASN A 75 4.37 -10.01 -13.04
C ASN A 75 4.30 -8.81 -14.00
N GLY A 76 4.97 -7.69 -13.70
CA GLY A 76 5.04 -6.53 -14.60
C GLY A 76 6.02 -6.78 -15.75
N SER A 77 5.60 -6.53 -17.00
CA SER A 77 6.51 -6.61 -18.16
C SER A 77 7.44 -5.40 -18.25
N ASP A 78 8.60 -5.53 -18.89
CA ASP A 78 9.54 -4.40 -19.09
C ASP A 78 8.87 -3.20 -19.78
N GLU A 79 7.97 -3.47 -20.73
CA GLU A 79 7.21 -2.43 -21.45
C GLU A 79 6.25 -1.69 -20.51
N GLN A 80 5.57 -2.43 -19.64
CA GLN A 80 4.68 -1.93 -18.60
C GLN A 80 5.44 -1.10 -17.56
N VAL A 81 6.57 -1.61 -17.07
CA VAL A 81 7.47 -0.93 -16.13
C VAL A 81 7.95 0.39 -16.73
N LYS A 82 8.47 0.36 -17.96
CA LYS A 82 8.94 1.57 -18.66
C LYS A 82 7.82 2.59 -18.89
N LYS A 83 6.61 2.13 -19.26
CA LYS A 83 5.44 3.00 -19.42
C LYS A 83 5.11 3.73 -18.12
N HIS A 84 5.01 3.01 -17.00
CA HIS A 84 4.66 3.62 -15.71
C HIS A 84 5.77 4.49 -15.15
N HIS A 85 7.03 4.14 -15.39
CA HIS A 85 8.17 4.98 -15.01
C HIS A 85 8.11 6.34 -15.74
N ASN A 86 7.79 6.34 -17.04
CA ASN A 86 7.60 7.58 -17.80
C ASN A 86 6.41 8.41 -17.30
N ILE A 87 5.30 7.78 -16.92
CA ILE A 87 4.15 8.47 -16.30
C ILE A 87 4.59 9.15 -15.01
N TYR A 88 5.36 8.46 -14.17
CA TYR A 88 5.91 9.02 -12.94
C TYR A 88 6.82 10.22 -13.22
N VAL A 89 7.76 10.10 -14.16
CA VAL A 89 8.68 11.19 -14.56
C VAL A 89 7.91 12.43 -15.03
N GLU A 90 6.90 12.25 -15.88
CA GLU A 90 6.09 13.39 -16.34
C GLU A 90 5.29 14.02 -15.21
N SER A 91 4.74 13.22 -14.30
CA SER A 91 4.06 13.75 -13.12
C SER A 91 5.01 14.51 -12.19
N TYR A 92 6.22 14.00 -11.96
CA TYR A 92 7.26 14.70 -11.19
C TYR A 92 7.63 16.05 -11.81
N LYS A 93 7.79 16.13 -13.15
CA LYS A 93 8.00 17.41 -13.85
C LYS A 93 6.84 18.38 -13.65
N GLN A 94 5.60 17.89 -13.70
CA GLN A 94 4.43 18.73 -13.44
C GLN A 94 4.49 19.30 -12.01
N GLN A 95 4.80 18.48 -11.01
CA GLN A 95 4.95 18.92 -9.62
C GLN A 95 6.04 19.98 -9.46
N LEU A 96 7.21 19.78 -10.09
CA LEU A 96 8.29 20.79 -10.06
C LEU A 96 7.85 22.12 -10.69
N THR A 97 7.11 22.08 -11.80
CA THR A 97 6.65 23.33 -12.44
C THR A 97 5.56 24.04 -11.64
N LEU A 98 4.69 23.29 -10.97
CA LEU A 98 3.71 23.85 -10.02
C LEU A 98 4.43 24.55 -8.85
N LEU A 99 5.42 23.89 -8.25
CA LEU A 99 6.20 24.45 -7.13
C LEU A 99 7.03 25.68 -7.54
N ALA A 100 7.53 25.71 -8.78
CA ALA A 100 8.27 26.85 -9.31
C ALA A 100 7.40 28.08 -9.61
N GLY A 101 6.08 28.04 -9.34
CA GLY A 101 5.15 29.15 -9.62
C GLY A 101 5.02 29.47 -11.11
N SER A 102 5.45 28.56 -11.99
CA SER A 102 5.53 28.75 -13.44
C SER A 102 4.25 28.28 -14.15
N THR A 103 3.09 28.47 -13.51
CA THR A 103 1.79 28.18 -14.11
C THR A 103 1.42 29.31 -15.06
N LEU A 104 1.52 29.06 -16.37
CA LEU A 104 0.96 29.96 -17.37
C LEU A 104 -0.56 30.12 -17.13
N PRO A 105 -1.12 31.33 -17.28
CA PRO A 105 -2.55 31.54 -17.18
C PRO A 105 -3.21 30.85 -18.37
N ARG A 106 -3.77 29.65 -18.12
CA ARG A 106 -4.35 28.68 -19.07
C ARG A 106 -3.35 27.73 -19.74
N GLY A 107 -3.22 26.54 -19.16
CA GLY A 107 -2.97 25.31 -19.92
C GLY A 107 -1.50 24.87 -20.04
N SER A 108 -1.22 23.72 -19.42
CA SER A 108 0.02 22.94 -19.42
C SER A 108 1.32 23.71 -19.12
N ALA A 109 1.84 23.50 -17.91
CA ALA A 109 3.27 23.63 -17.63
C ALA A 109 4.07 22.92 -18.73
N SER A 110 5.03 23.61 -19.37
CA SER A 110 5.91 22.97 -20.34
C SER A 110 6.85 22.00 -19.62
N THR A 111 6.53 20.70 -19.62
CA THR A 111 7.39 19.62 -19.11
C THR A 111 8.49 19.20 -20.10
N LYS A 112 8.77 20.04 -21.12
CA LYS A 112 9.80 19.81 -22.17
C LYS A 112 11.25 20.00 -21.69
N TYR A 113 11.52 19.71 -20.43
CA TYR A 113 12.86 19.68 -19.86
C TYR A 113 13.17 18.29 -19.33
N ASN A 114 14.45 17.96 -19.27
CA ASN A 114 14.90 16.71 -18.67
C ASN A 114 15.07 16.90 -17.16
N VAL A 115 14.78 15.86 -16.40
CA VAL A 115 14.96 15.82 -14.95
C VAL A 115 15.73 14.56 -14.60
N THR A 116 16.61 14.67 -13.62
CA THR A 116 17.15 13.53 -12.90
C THR A 116 16.26 13.31 -11.68
N LEU A 117 15.70 12.11 -11.53
CA LEU A 117 14.93 11.77 -10.35
C LEU A 117 15.87 11.63 -9.14
N PRO A 118 15.50 12.16 -7.96
CA PRO A 118 16.23 11.88 -6.73
C PRO A 118 16.15 10.39 -6.36
N GLN A 119 17.05 9.93 -5.48
CA GLN A 119 17.02 8.56 -4.98
C GLN A 119 15.67 8.25 -4.30
N GLY A 120 15.21 7.00 -4.46
CA GLY A 120 13.92 6.55 -3.96
C GLY A 120 12.76 6.87 -4.89
N HIS A 121 12.89 7.78 -5.85
CA HIS A 121 11.77 8.16 -6.72
C HIS A 121 11.61 7.16 -7.89
N SER A 122 10.71 6.18 -7.71
CA SER A 122 10.39 5.18 -8.74
C SER A 122 11.61 4.35 -9.18
N ASP A 123 12.53 4.06 -8.25
CA ASP A 123 13.74 3.24 -8.50
C ASP A 123 13.40 1.81 -8.91
N LYS A 124 12.31 1.25 -8.37
CA LYS A 124 11.83 -0.12 -8.63
C LYS A 124 10.38 -0.07 -9.09
N THR A 125 10.11 0.60 -10.21
CA THR A 125 8.74 0.85 -10.69
C THR A 125 7.92 -0.44 -10.87
N ILE A 126 6.69 -0.45 -10.34
CA ILE A 126 5.72 -1.53 -10.60
C ILE A 126 5.11 -1.34 -12.00
N GLY A 127 4.97 -2.43 -12.77
CA GLY A 127 4.42 -2.40 -14.13
C GLY A 127 2.93 -2.05 -14.26
N PHE A 128 2.25 -1.80 -13.14
CA PHE A 128 0.81 -1.55 -13.07
C PHE A 128 0.53 -0.24 -12.33
N ARG A 129 -0.60 0.39 -12.64
CA ARG A 129 -1.03 1.59 -11.92
C ARG A 129 -1.42 1.20 -10.50
N THR A 130 -0.57 1.53 -9.53
CA THR A 130 -0.68 1.01 -8.17
C THR A 130 -1.04 2.12 -7.17
N PHE A 131 -1.94 1.81 -6.26
CA PHE A 131 -2.38 2.66 -5.16
C PHE A 131 -2.08 1.97 -3.84
N MET A 132 -1.19 2.56 -3.05
CA MET A 132 -0.83 2.11 -1.71
C MET A 132 -1.75 2.81 -0.71
N VAL A 133 -2.63 2.05 -0.08
CA VAL A 133 -3.73 2.56 0.75
C VAL A 133 -3.53 2.17 2.20
N PHE A 134 -3.39 3.17 3.06
CA PHE A 134 -3.43 3.01 4.51
C PHE A 134 -4.88 3.06 5.00
N ASN A 135 -5.41 1.93 5.47
CA ASN A 135 -6.73 1.90 6.10
C ASN A 135 -6.66 2.39 7.55
N VAL A 136 -7.21 3.57 7.81
CA VAL A 136 -7.23 4.21 9.14
C VAL A 136 -8.56 4.04 9.88
N SER A 137 -9.46 3.17 9.41
CA SER A 137 -10.79 2.96 10.00
C SER A 137 -10.78 2.50 11.46
N HIS A 138 -9.70 1.86 11.89
CA HIS A 138 -9.54 1.32 13.24
C HIS A 138 -8.89 2.32 14.21
N LEU A 139 -8.38 3.45 13.71
CA LEU A 139 -7.69 4.43 14.53
C LEU A 139 -8.67 5.29 15.31
N GLN A 140 -8.41 5.49 16.60
CA GLN A 140 -9.13 6.49 17.35
C GLN A 140 -8.63 7.90 16.97
N LEU A 141 -9.49 8.89 17.18
CA LEU A 141 -9.15 10.30 17.00
C LEU A 141 -7.96 10.75 17.85
N SER A 142 -7.54 10.06 18.90
CA SER A 142 -6.32 10.39 19.64
C SER A 142 -5.05 9.84 18.98
N ASP A 143 -5.18 8.83 18.13
CA ASP A 143 -4.08 7.96 17.77
C ASP A 143 -3.43 8.38 16.45
N TYR A 144 -4.01 9.31 15.69
CA TYR A 144 -3.51 9.67 14.35
C TYR A 144 -2.08 10.27 14.35
N ILE A 145 -1.65 10.85 15.48
CA ILE A 145 -0.28 11.32 15.73
C ILE A 145 0.52 10.37 16.64
N SER A 146 0.04 9.15 16.87
CA SER A 146 0.81 8.15 17.59
C SER A 146 2.04 7.73 16.78
N GLU A 147 3.07 7.33 17.50
CA GLU A 147 4.35 6.92 16.94
C GLU A 147 4.19 5.78 15.92
N GLY A 148 3.44 4.73 16.27
CA GLY A 148 3.17 3.61 15.36
C GLY A 148 2.45 4.02 14.08
N ASN A 149 1.46 4.93 14.17
CA ASN A 149 0.75 5.42 12.98
C ASN A 149 1.61 6.30 12.09
N CYS A 150 2.48 7.11 12.68
CA CYS A 150 3.48 7.84 11.92
C CYS A 150 4.46 6.88 11.24
N GLY A 151 4.88 5.82 11.92
CA GLY A 151 5.71 4.78 11.34
C GLY A 151 5.08 4.07 10.14
N ILE A 152 3.79 3.69 10.25
CA ILE A 152 3.03 3.13 9.13
C ILE A 152 2.95 4.11 7.96
N GLN A 153 2.63 5.38 8.22
CA GLN A 153 2.62 6.42 7.19
C GLN A 153 3.99 6.57 6.53
N GLN A 154 5.07 6.57 7.31
CA GLN A 154 6.43 6.68 6.77
C GLN A 154 6.78 5.49 5.88
N LEU A 155 6.51 4.27 6.34
CA LEU A 155 6.79 3.05 5.60
C LEU A 155 6.00 2.99 4.29
N LEU A 156 4.68 3.19 4.34
CA LEU A 156 3.84 3.07 3.16
C LEU A 156 4.12 4.17 2.13
N ARG A 157 4.45 5.39 2.59
CA ARG A 157 4.89 6.48 1.70
C ARG A 157 6.25 6.19 1.09
N PHE A 158 7.19 5.63 1.87
CA PHE A 158 8.49 5.18 1.37
C PHE A 158 8.32 4.13 0.27
N LEU A 159 7.51 3.10 0.51
CA LEU A 159 7.21 2.06 -0.49
C LEU A 159 6.52 2.64 -1.73
N ALA A 160 5.56 3.54 -1.54
CA ALA A 160 4.88 4.19 -2.66
C ALA A 160 5.85 5.01 -3.52
N LEU A 161 6.75 5.75 -2.87
CA LEU A 161 7.80 6.52 -3.53
C LEU A 161 8.74 5.60 -4.34
N LYS A 162 9.27 4.54 -3.71
CA LYS A 162 10.20 3.56 -4.31
C LYS A 162 9.63 2.90 -5.56
N HIS A 163 8.32 2.63 -5.54
CA HIS A 163 7.62 1.93 -6.62
C HIS A 163 6.91 2.84 -7.64
N GLY A 164 6.96 4.16 -7.44
CA GLY A 164 6.25 5.11 -8.29
C GLY A 164 4.73 4.95 -8.22
N ALA A 165 4.20 4.59 -7.05
CA ALA A 165 2.79 4.37 -6.79
C ALA A 165 2.13 5.60 -6.14
N TYR A 166 0.81 5.68 -6.22
CA TYR A 166 0.01 6.64 -5.45
C TYR A 166 -0.05 6.21 -3.99
N PHE A 167 -0.13 7.16 -3.06
CA PHE A 167 -0.39 6.88 -1.65
C PHE A 167 -1.68 7.56 -1.20
N ALA A 168 -2.48 6.87 -0.38
CA ALA A 168 -3.64 7.46 0.26
C ALA A 168 -3.89 6.87 1.66
N ALA A 169 -4.44 7.67 2.56
CA ALA A 169 -5.00 7.22 3.81
C ALA A 169 -6.52 7.38 3.77
N ILE A 170 -7.26 6.30 4.03
CA ILE A 170 -8.73 6.28 3.96
C ILE A 170 -9.34 5.63 5.19
N SER A 171 -10.54 6.06 5.59
CA SER A 171 -11.36 5.36 6.59
C SER A 171 -12.75 5.06 6.05
N GLY A 172 -13.46 4.16 6.73
CA GLY A 172 -14.85 3.85 6.48
C GLY A 172 -15.11 2.39 6.14
N GLN A 173 -16.23 2.13 5.45
CA GLN A 173 -16.64 0.78 5.07
C GLN A 173 -16.02 0.38 3.73
N LEU A 174 -14.87 -0.30 3.77
CA LEU A 174 -14.15 -0.73 2.57
C LEU A 174 -14.92 -1.75 1.73
N GLU A 175 -15.93 -2.42 2.28
CA GLU A 175 -16.85 -3.26 1.50
C GLU A 175 -17.62 -2.46 0.44
N GLU A 176 -17.75 -1.13 0.58
CA GLU A 176 -18.36 -0.29 -0.45
C GLU A 176 -17.59 -0.32 -1.78
N VAL A 177 -16.26 -0.46 -1.75
CA VAL A 177 -15.47 -0.54 -2.99
C VAL A 177 -15.51 -1.92 -3.63
N GLU A 178 -16.31 -2.85 -3.10
CA GLU A 178 -16.70 -4.04 -3.83
C GLU A 178 -17.67 -3.70 -4.98
N ASP A 179 -18.32 -2.54 -4.95
CA ASP A 179 -19.15 -2.03 -6.05
C ASP A 179 -18.28 -1.37 -7.15
N PRO A 180 -18.43 -1.75 -8.43
CA PRO A 180 -17.65 -1.19 -9.54
C PRO A 180 -17.70 0.34 -9.65
N GLU A 181 -18.86 0.97 -9.46
CA GLU A 181 -19.00 2.43 -9.60
C GLU A 181 -18.29 3.14 -8.45
N LYS A 182 -18.45 2.63 -7.23
CA LYS A 182 -17.76 3.18 -6.05
C LYS A 182 -16.24 2.97 -6.10
N ALA A 183 -15.79 1.82 -6.61
CA ALA A 183 -14.36 1.57 -6.85
C ALA A 183 -13.76 2.56 -7.85
N LEU A 184 -14.46 2.82 -8.97
CA LEU A 184 -14.03 3.83 -9.94
C LEU A 184 -14.02 5.24 -9.36
N LEU A 185 -15.04 5.60 -8.58
CA LEU A 185 -15.10 6.90 -7.89
C LEU A 185 -13.91 7.07 -6.94
N MET A 186 -13.59 6.05 -6.14
CA MET A 186 -12.40 6.05 -5.29
C MET A 186 -11.14 6.26 -6.13
N LEU A 187 -10.92 5.46 -7.18
CA LEU A 187 -9.73 5.54 -8.02
C LEU A 187 -9.57 6.92 -8.66
N SER A 188 -10.62 7.47 -9.29
CA SER A 188 -10.56 8.81 -9.88
C SER A 188 -10.28 9.90 -8.85
N THR A 189 -10.77 9.74 -7.61
CA THR A 189 -10.46 10.64 -6.49
C THR A 189 -8.97 10.54 -6.11
N LEU A 190 -8.43 9.33 -5.96
CA LEU A 190 -7.02 9.08 -5.62
C LEU A 190 -6.05 9.48 -6.74
N GLN A 191 -6.52 9.63 -7.96
CA GLN A 191 -5.75 10.14 -9.10
C GLN A 191 -5.84 11.66 -9.25
N GLY A 192 -6.67 12.33 -8.44
CA GLY A 192 -6.90 13.77 -8.52
C GLY A 192 -7.74 14.21 -9.72
N GLU A 193 -8.40 13.28 -10.43
CA GLU A 193 -9.20 13.58 -11.64
C GLU A 193 -10.44 14.41 -11.33
N LEU A 194 -10.96 14.29 -10.11
CA LEU A 194 -12.17 14.96 -9.65
C LEU A 194 -11.91 16.27 -8.90
N LYS A 195 -10.64 16.62 -8.66
CA LYS A 195 -10.29 17.84 -7.92
C LYS A 195 -10.61 19.08 -8.74
N LYS A 196 -11.35 20.02 -8.15
CA LYS A 196 -11.49 21.36 -8.73
C LYS A 196 -10.21 22.15 -8.51
N SER A 197 -9.92 23.10 -9.39
CA SER A 197 -8.68 23.92 -9.38
C SER A 197 -8.39 24.69 -8.08
N ASN A 198 -9.34 24.73 -7.14
CA ASN A 198 -9.27 25.50 -5.90
C ASN A 198 -9.44 24.64 -4.64
N GLU A 199 -9.52 23.32 -4.76
CA GLU A 199 -9.62 22.43 -3.61
C GLU A 199 -8.23 22.21 -2.99
N GLU A 200 -8.15 22.28 -1.65
CA GLU A 200 -6.90 22.04 -0.94
C GLU A 200 -6.39 20.64 -1.24
N GLU A 201 -5.13 20.55 -1.66
CA GLU A 201 -4.47 19.26 -1.82
C GLU A 201 -4.35 18.62 -0.43
N LEU A 202 -5.04 17.49 -0.22
CA LEU A 202 -4.96 16.68 1.02
C LEU A 202 -3.62 15.94 1.14
N GLN A 203 -2.51 16.66 0.96
CA GLN A 203 -1.16 16.13 1.06
C GLN A 203 -0.74 15.86 2.51
N ILE A 204 -1.36 16.59 3.44
CA ILE A 204 -1.18 16.42 4.87
C ILE A 204 -2.38 15.65 5.40
N PHE A 205 -2.12 14.71 6.31
CA PHE A 205 -3.18 13.94 6.96
C PHE A 205 -4.13 14.87 7.72
N LYS A 206 -5.43 14.72 7.47
CA LYS A 206 -6.51 15.44 8.18
C LYS A 206 -7.43 14.43 8.85
N SER A 207 -7.63 14.55 10.17
CA SER A 207 -8.41 13.57 10.95
C SER A 207 -9.90 13.60 10.62
N GLU A 208 -10.43 14.75 10.20
CA GLU A 208 -11.81 14.89 9.72
C GLU A 208 -12.09 14.14 8.42
N GLY A 209 -11.06 13.97 7.58
CA GLY A 209 -11.19 13.40 6.25
C GLY A 209 -12.02 14.26 5.28
N SER A 210 -12.13 13.79 4.05
CA SER A 210 -13.01 14.36 3.01
C SER A 210 -13.77 13.24 2.33
N PRO A 211 -15.08 13.38 2.10
CA PRO A 211 -15.89 12.26 1.62
C PRO A 211 -15.49 11.85 0.18
N ILE A 212 -15.26 10.55 0.00
CA ILE A 212 -15.18 9.90 -1.31
C ILE A 212 -16.57 9.36 -1.67
N THR A 213 -17.19 8.66 -0.73
CA THR A 213 -18.57 8.17 -0.77
C THR A 213 -19.26 8.54 0.54
N ASP A 214 -20.53 8.13 0.70
CA ASP A 214 -21.25 8.30 1.96
C ASP A 214 -20.59 7.55 3.14
N MET A 215 -19.84 6.47 2.87
CA MET A 215 -19.21 5.64 3.89
C MET A 215 -17.68 5.59 3.81
N LEU A 216 -17.03 6.33 2.90
CA LEU A 216 -15.59 6.37 2.75
C LEU A 216 -15.06 7.79 2.82
N GLN A 217 -14.03 7.99 3.63
CA GLN A 217 -13.37 9.27 3.84
C GLN A 217 -11.90 9.19 3.43
N LEU A 218 -11.42 10.25 2.77
CA LEU A 218 -10.03 10.46 2.39
C LEU A 218 -9.35 11.38 3.40
N HIS A 219 -8.34 10.88 4.10
CA HIS A 219 -7.58 11.66 5.09
C HIS A 219 -6.29 12.23 4.54
N GLN A 220 -5.68 11.54 3.57
CA GLN A 220 -4.45 11.98 2.92
C GLN A 220 -4.38 11.38 1.52
N CYS A 221 -3.82 12.11 0.56
CA CYS A 221 -3.64 11.66 -0.81
C CYS A 221 -2.41 12.32 -1.43
N LEU A 222 -1.43 11.50 -1.80
CA LEU A 222 -0.18 11.94 -2.41
C LEU A 222 -0.16 11.53 -3.88
N MET A 223 -0.05 12.53 -4.74
CA MET A 223 0.10 12.32 -6.18
C MET A 223 1.50 11.84 -6.52
N LEU A 224 1.65 11.20 -7.68
CA LEU A 224 2.95 10.81 -8.21
C LEU A 224 3.91 12.01 -8.28
N GLY A 225 5.17 11.78 -7.91
CA GLY A 225 6.21 12.79 -7.94
C GLY A 225 6.05 13.93 -6.92
N TRP A 226 5.02 13.92 -6.07
CA TRP A 226 4.90 14.94 -5.02
C TRP A 226 5.80 14.64 -3.82
N ASP A 227 5.84 13.38 -3.36
CA ASP A 227 6.53 13.02 -2.12
C ASP A 227 8.07 13.04 -2.26
N SER A 228 8.80 12.96 -1.14
CA SER A 228 10.26 12.86 -1.07
C SER A 228 10.70 12.32 0.30
N TRP A 229 11.92 11.80 0.43
CA TRP A 229 12.46 11.36 1.73
C TRP A 229 12.33 12.43 2.82
N SER A 230 12.68 13.67 2.50
CA SER A 230 12.54 14.81 3.41
C SER A 230 11.09 15.04 3.89
N ARG A 231 10.10 14.86 3.01
CA ARG A 231 8.68 15.01 3.36
C ARG A 231 8.15 13.82 4.17
N ILE A 232 8.72 12.63 3.97
CA ILE A 232 8.42 11.45 4.76
C ILE A 232 8.96 11.64 6.19
N GLN A 233 10.20 12.10 6.32
CA GLN A 233 10.84 12.38 7.62
C GLN A 233 10.13 13.48 8.43
N LEU A 234 9.54 14.49 7.75
CA LEU A 234 8.81 15.57 8.42
C LEU A 234 7.60 15.09 9.24
N VAL A 235 7.04 13.92 8.93
CA VAL A 235 5.92 13.34 9.71
C VAL A 235 6.38 13.07 11.14
N ALA A 236 7.55 12.44 11.31
CA ALA A 236 8.10 12.10 12.62
C ALA A 236 8.47 13.33 13.47
N LYS A 237 8.73 14.48 12.84
CA LYS A 237 9.05 15.74 13.54
C LYS A 237 7.82 16.43 14.12
N SER A 238 6.62 15.96 13.77
CA SER A 238 5.35 16.62 14.09
C SER A 238 4.59 15.96 15.25
N ILE A 239 5.19 14.97 15.93
CA ILE A 239 4.53 14.20 16.98
C ILE A 239 5.28 14.23 18.32
N PRO A 240 4.58 14.04 19.46
CA PRO A 240 5.22 13.75 20.75
C PRO A 240 6.01 12.43 20.69
N ARG A 241 7.14 12.36 21.40
CA ARG A 241 8.09 11.25 21.28
C ARG A 241 8.40 10.55 22.59
N THR A 242 8.75 9.28 22.46
CA THR A 242 9.53 8.53 23.43
C THR A 242 11.02 8.61 23.06
N ASP A 243 11.94 8.39 24.01
CA ASP A 243 13.38 8.60 23.80
C ASP A 243 14.03 7.60 22.82
N GLU A 244 13.36 6.49 22.49
CA GLU A 244 13.86 5.40 21.63
C GLU A 244 12.93 5.14 20.44
N SER A 245 12.73 6.17 19.60
CA SER A 245 11.80 6.07 18.47
C SER A 245 12.39 5.34 17.26
N PRO A 246 11.70 4.35 16.65
CA PRO A 246 12.15 3.67 15.45
C PRO A 246 11.82 4.44 14.15
N LEU A 247 11.33 5.68 14.25
CA LEU A 247 10.92 6.52 13.12
C LEU A 247 12.10 6.97 12.25
N LEU A 248 11.82 7.31 10.99
CA LEU A 248 12.80 7.84 10.04
C LEU A 248 12.89 9.37 10.19
N GLU A 249 14.00 9.89 10.68
CA GLU A 249 14.16 11.30 11.02
C GLU A 249 15.18 12.04 10.17
N ASN A 250 16.12 11.28 9.60
CA ASN A 250 17.24 11.79 8.83
C ASN A 250 17.54 10.91 7.61
N ASP A 251 18.40 11.42 6.72
CA ASP A 251 18.71 10.77 5.46
C ASP A 251 19.47 9.44 5.65
N VAL A 252 20.25 9.30 6.73
CA VAL A 252 21.01 8.07 7.01
C VAL A 252 20.07 6.91 7.31
N GLU A 253 19.07 7.13 8.17
CA GLU A 253 18.05 6.11 8.50
C GLU A 253 17.21 5.74 7.28
N THR A 254 16.86 6.72 6.44
CA THR A 254 16.12 6.45 5.21
C THR A 254 16.96 5.69 4.18
N GLU A 255 18.25 6.02 4.07
CA GLU A 255 19.20 5.32 3.19
C GLU A 255 19.43 3.88 3.66
N GLU A 256 19.61 3.65 4.96
CA GLU A 256 19.70 2.30 5.53
C GLU A 256 18.45 1.47 5.22
N LEU A 257 17.26 2.05 5.43
CA LEU A 257 16.00 1.37 5.09
C LEU A 257 15.93 1.05 3.58
N ASN A 258 16.40 1.97 2.74
CA ASN A 258 16.44 1.79 1.29
C ASN A 258 17.33 0.63 0.87
N ASP A 259 18.54 0.55 1.41
CA ASP A 259 19.50 -0.49 1.09
C ASP A 259 18.99 -1.86 1.55
N LEU A 260 18.46 -1.94 2.77
CA LEU A 260 17.80 -3.15 3.27
C LEU A 260 16.63 -3.58 2.38
N TYR A 261 15.85 -2.63 1.88
CA TYR A 261 14.73 -2.94 0.99
C TYR A 261 15.17 -3.45 -0.37
N ASP A 262 16.21 -2.85 -0.96
CA ASP A 262 16.79 -3.32 -2.22
C ASP A 262 17.35 -4.76 -2.04
N GLU A 263 18.03 -5.04 -0.94
CA GLU A 263 18.49 -6.40 -0.58
C GLU A 263 17.33 -7.38 -0.36
N PHE A 264 16.25 -6.96 0.30
CA PHE A 264 15.03 -7.76 0.51
C PHE A 264 14.34 -8.14 -0.80
N LEU A 265 14.34 -7.25 -1.79
CA LEU A 265 13.78 -7.54 -3.12
C LEU A 265 14.65 -8.52 -3.92
N GLU A 266 15.97 -8.49 -3.73
CA GLU A 266 16.91 -9.33 -4.48
C GLU A 266 17.13 -10.71 -3.87
N SER A 267 17.23 -10.79 -2.54
CA SER A 267 17.70 -11.98 -1.81
C SER A 267 16.70 -12.54 -0.80
N SER A 268 15.55 -11.87 -0.62
CA SER A 268 14.60 -12.17 0.45
C SER A 268 15.15 -12.08 1.87
N ASP A 269 16.16 -11.23 2.08
CA ASP A 269 16.70 -10.94 3.41
C ASP A 269 15.63 -10.35 4.36
N GLU A 270 15.50 -10.94 5.54
CA GLU A 270 14.48 -10.56 6.53
C GLU A 270 14.82 -9.29 7.33
N ARG A 271 16.05 -8.77 7.25
CA ARG A 271 16.48 -7.55 7.97
C ARG A 271 15.60 -6.34 7.68
N PHE A 272 15.14 -6.19 6.43
CA PHE A 272 14.17 -5.16 6.09
C PHE A 272 12.84 -5.36 6.83
N VAL A 273 12.36 -6.60 6.91
CA VAL A 273 11.09 -6.93 7.58
C VAL A 273 11.20 -6.63 9.07
N GLU A 274 12.32 -6.95 9.71
CA GLU A 274 12.59 -6.62 11.11
C GLU A 274 12.56 -5.10 11.36
N LYS A 275 13.28 -4.33 10.53
CA LYS A 275 13.30 -2.86 10.62
C LYS A 275 11.91 -2.26 10.37
N ALA A 276 11.18 -2.77 9.38
CA ALA A 276 9.82 -2.34 9.06
C ALA A 276 8.82 -2.68 10.18
N LYS A 277 8.96 -3.85 10.82
CA LYS A 277 8.17 -4.25 12.01
C LYS A 277 8.39 -3.28 13.17
N GLN A 278 9.64 -2.89 13.45
CA GLN A 278 9.95 -1.88 14.47
C GLN A 278 9.29 -0.54 14.13
N LEU A 279 9.42 -0.09 12.88
CA LEU A 279 8.86 1.18 12.43
C LEU A 279 7.34 1.25 12.62
N VAL A 280 6.61 0.18 12.28
CA VAL A 280 5.14 0.15 12.37
C VAL A 280 4.60 -0.29 13.74
N GLY A 281 5.47 -0.58 14.71
CA GLY A 281 5.07 -1.13 16.01
C GLY A 281 4.38 -2.49 15.89
N TYR A 282 4.82 -3.33 14.97
CA TYR A 282 4.25 -4.65 14.74
C TYR A 282 4.52 -5.57 15.94
N GLU A 283 3.47 -6.04 16.61
CA GLU A 283 3.54 -7.09 17.63
C GLU A 283 3.20 -8.44 17.00
N GLU A 284 4.14 -9.39 16.98
CA GLU A 284 3.84 -10.76 16.54
C GLU A 284 2.84 -11.41 17.49
N GLU A 285 1.76 -12.01 16.96
CA GLU A 285 0.87 -12.84 17.77
C GLU A 285 1.70 -13.95 18.44
N PRO A 286 1.57 -14.15 19.77
CA PRO A 286 2.29 -15.21 20.45
C PRO A 286 1.97 -16.55 19.80
N GLN A 287 3.00 -17.35 19.49
CA GLN A 287 2.82 -18.68 18.93
C GLN A 287 1.76 -19.42 19.74
N LYS A 288 0.61 -19.73 19.12
CA LYS A 288 -0.40 -20.58 19.75
C LYS A 288 0.32 -21.87 20.15
N PRO A 289 0.21 -22.30 21.41
CA PRO A 289 0.89 -23.51 21.84
C PRO A 289 0.53 -24.63 20.88
N GLU A 290 1.54 -25.37 20.43
CA GLU A 290 1.32 -26.51 19.53
C GLU A 290 0.18 -27.36 20.10
N PRO A 291 -0.86 -27.68 19.31
CA PRO A 291 -1.90 -28.57 19.78
C PRO A 291 -1.23 -29.84 20.30
N PRO A 292 -1.61 -30.33 21.50
CA PRO A 292 -0.96 -31.49 22.09
C PRO A 292 -0.94 -32.61 21.06
N LYS A 293 0.24 -33.22 20.88
CA LYS A 293 0.40 -34.33 19.92
C LYS A 293 -0.76 -35.31 20.12
N PRO A 294 -1.49 -35.67 19.05
CA PRO A 294 -2.59 -36.60 19.17
C PRO A 294 -2.07 -37.88 19.84
N LEU A 295 -2.75 -38.31 20.90
CA LEU A 295 -2.39 -39.53 21.61
C LEU A 295 -2.40 -40.69 20.61
N SER A 296 -1.36 -41.50 20.63
CA SER A 296 -1.36 -42.75 19.89
C SER A 296 -2.49 -43.65 20.39
N TYR A 297 -2.96 -44.56 19.54
CA TYR A 297 -4.00 -45.53 19.91
C TYR A 297 -3.66 -46.30 21.20
N LYS A 298 -2.38 -46.63 21.41
CA LYS A 298 -1.92 -47.30 22.64
C LYS A 298 -2.08 -46.42 23.89
N GLU A 299 -1.82 -45.13 23.79
CA GLU A 299 -1.97 -44.18 24.90
C GLU A 299 -3.45 -43.89 25.20
N ILE A 300 -4.30 -43.91 24.18
CA ILE A 300 -5.76 -43.83 24.33
C ILE A 300 -6.28 -45.06 25.09
N VAL A 301 -5.88 -46.27 24.66
CA VAL A 301 -6.30 -47.52 25.31
C VAL A 301 -5.81 -47.57 26.77
N ALA A 302 -4.55 -47.23 27.04
CA ALA A 302 -4.02 -47.21 28.40
C ALA A 302 -4.74 -46.20 29.32
N LYS A 303 -5.12 -45.03 28.80
CA LYS A 303 -5.92 -44.06 29.55
C LYS A 303 -7.32 -44.56 29.85
N ILE A 304 -7.97 -45.22 28.89
CA ILE A 304 -9.29 -45.82 29.07
C ILE A 304 -9.23 -46.95 30.10
N GLU A 305 -8.25 -47.85 30.00
CA GLU A 305 -8.07 -48.96 30.94
C GLU A 305 -7.78 -48.49 32.37
N ASN A 306 -7.02 -47.41 32.54
CA ASN A 306 -6.77 -46.82 33.85
C ASN A 306 -8.00 -46.10 34.43
N ALA A 307 -8.85 -45.51 33.58
CA ALA A 307 -10.10 -44.91 34.01
C ALA A 307 -11.14 -45.96 34.46
N PHE A 308 -11.08 -47.19 33.94
CA PHE A 308 -11.92 -48.31 34.37
C PHE A 308 -11.39 -49.08 35.59
N LYS A 309 -10.20 -48.72 36.11
CA LYS A 309 -9.59 -49.32 37.32
C LYS A 309 -9.74 -48.44 38.57
N GLN A 310 -10.41 -47.29 38.46
CA GLN A 310 -10.88 -46.48 39.59
C GLN A 310 -12.34 -46.81 39.89
#